data_AF-A0A4S4N0Y3-F1
#
_entry.id   AF-A0A4S4N0Y3-F1
#
_cell.length_a   1.000
_cell.length_b   1.000
_cell.length_c   1.000
_cell.angle_alpha   90.00
_cell.angle_beta   90.00
_cell.angle_gamma   90.00
#
_symmetry.space_group_name_H-M   'P 1'
#
loop_
_entity.id
_entity.type
_entity.pdbx_description
1 polymer ?
#
loop_
_entity_poly.entity_id
_entity_poly.type
_entity_poly.pdbx_seq_one_letter_code
_entity_poly.pdbx_strand_id
1 'polypeptide(L)'
;MVRPLLAGASSNVRTYGGKSRSFLVALGTSGNPAEDDEPLEDDPEDDFTIRESYNELQPSISPGRRKGKGRQAETPVAHLPNGMMNDLKSITELRSKGESRRFLDDVGYLFEGLESTAALSVRRGSAMEIVSKLCDVEFARKAKATDFLGRTWDSLREGGGGKGDKVLDTILVFFISLVARDPRDLPEVMLKPDFNSVLFGLLASLDKINDPLWLLSCGLSDVELRHAGIAKTDKTLLHGIHTLIRKKSELFGEESAISNRLLIGYTLSALPPHLHSSSDVHILLNDFLSETEHISSRITSYASGLPLIPPLQSSSRMLAFSFLHIDHCLRLLDSYLLRQWSQSDDPSTDDIRSMENADTRQVLSRLIAICAATAMALHEDSLFALRDTVVTSHRERMAFNVQQESASDPASVYLEFCKLDAELDVVVRGHIAILFGLLMRGNTDVQRMLLEKLPGTTNKKKLAGLVDNAREFALFYVEFAKKASAATEGRNEEEGSREGPVAGDVDMRQVLRDTQGESVARDVLSFLTSLRDQTRS
;
A
#
# COMPACT_ATOMS: atom_id res chain seq x y z
N MET A 1 -57.96 9.34 30.82
CA MET A 1 -56.96 9.14 29.74
C MET A 1 -55.60 9.11 30.38
N VAL A 2 -54.90 7.99 30.23
CA VAL A 2 -53.83 7.49 31.10
C VAL A 2 -52.46 7.83 30.52
N ARG A 3 -51.57 8.41 31.34
CA ARG A 3 -50.12 8.52 31.09
C ARG A 3 -49.43 7.21 31.47
N PRO A 4 -48.40 6.75 30.74
CA PRO A 4 -47.44 5.78 31.28
C PRO A 4 -46.17 6.46 31.78
N LEU A 5 -45.64 5.87 32.85
CA LEU A 5 -44.48 6.24 33.65
C LEU A 5 -43.16 5.72 33.07
N LEU A 6 -42.08 6.46 33.33
CA LEU A 6 -40.68 6.02 33.22
C LEU A 6 -40.20 5.43 34.57
N ALA A 7 -39.56 4.26 34.52
CA ALA A 7 -38.51 3.70 35.42
C ALA A 7 -38.47 2.16 35.23
N GLY A 8 -37.35 1.43 35.18
CA GLY A 8 -35.94 1.80 35.34
C GLY A 8 -34.99 0.62 35.07
N ALA A 9 -33.69 0.97 35.12
CA ALA A 9 -32.48 0.23 35.49
C ALA A 9 -32.27 -1.25 35.08
N SER A 10 -31.27 -1.39 34.19
CA SER A 10 -30.20 -2.39 34.08
C SER A 10 -30.09 -3.52 35.12
N SER A 11 -30.01 -4.75 34.62
CA SER A 11 -29.08 -5.76 35.16
C SER A 11 -28.22 -6.32 34.02
N ASN A 12 -26.89 -6.17 34.16
CA ASN A 12 -25.91 -6.75 33.25
C ASN A 12 -25.82 -8.25 33.52
N VAL A 13 -26.46 -9.05 32.67
CA VAL A 13 -26.22 -10.49 32.60
C VAL A 13 -25.24 -10.74 31.45
N ARG A 14 -23.94 -10.79 31.79
CA ARG A 14 -22.92 -11.40 30.93
C ARG A 14 -22.94 -12.90 31.21
N THR A 15 -23.57 -13.67 30.33
CA THR A 15 -23.39 -15.12 30.28
C THR A 15 -22.73 -15.49 28.96
N TYR A 16 -21.57 -16.14 29.08
CA TYR A 16 -20.87 -16.85 28.02
C TYR A 16 -21.84 -17.85 27.36
N GLY A 17 -22.30 -17.52 26.15
CA GLY A 17 -23.23 -18.31 25.36
C GLY A 17 -22.63 -18.74 24.03
N GLY A 18 -21.38 -19.22 24.04
CA GLY A 18 -20.80 -19.97 22.91
C GLY A 18 -21.06 -21.46 23.11
N LYS A 19 -21.43 -22.17 22.04
CA LYS A 19 -21.85 -23.60 22.03
C LYS A 19 -20.72 -24.60 22.27
N SER A 20 -19.57 -24.12 22.75
CA SER A 20 -18.32 -24.89 22.83
C SER A 20 -17.74 -24.83 24.25
N ARG A 21 -18.09 -25.86 25.02
CA ARG A 21 -17.35 -26.47 26.15
C ARG A 21 -16.32 -25.58 26.87
N SER A 22 -16.73 -24.92 27.94
CA SER A 22 -15.81 -24.43 28.97
C SER A 22 -15.50 -25.55 29.98
N PHE A 23 -14.28 -26.08 29.96
CA PHE A 23 -13.68 -26.77 31.09
C PHE A 23 -12.86 -25.76 31.88
N LEU A 24 -13.46 -25.15 32.91
CA LEU A 24 -12.70 -24.52 33.99
C LEU A 24 -13.04 -25.24 35.29
N VAL A 25 -12.06 -26.01 35.77
CA VAL A 25 -12.02 -26.58 37.11
C VAL A 25 -11.67 -25.43 38.07
N ALA A 26 -12.60 -25.12 38.97
CA ALA A 26 -12.34 -24.17 40.05
C ALA A 26 -11.53 -24.86 41.16
N LEU A 27 -10.31 -24.39 41.41
CA LEU A 27 -9.59 -24.67 42.66
C LEU A 27 -9.92 -23.57 43.65
N GLY A 28 -10.52 -23.96 44.78
CA GLY A 28 -10.88 -23.06 45.86
C GLY A 28 -9.67 -22.69 46.70
N THR A 29 -9.54 -21.41 47.04
CA THR A 29 -8.69 -20.93 48.13
C THR A 29 -9.55 -20.13 49.10
N SER A 30 -9.57 -20.62 50.33
CA SER A 30 -10.18 -20.01 51.51
C SER A 30 -9.14 -19.16 52.24
N GLY A 31 -9.56 -18.04 52.84
CA GLY A 31 -8.78 -17.32 53.86
C GLY A 31 -8.69 -15.80 53.68
N ASN A 32 -9.54 -15.08 54.41
CA ASN A 32 -9.48 -13.64 54.76
C ASN A 32 -8.69 -13.47 56.09
N PRO A 33 -8.50 -12.26 56.67
CA PRO A 33 -8.13 -10.93 56.15
C PRO A 33 -7.08 -10.18 57.06
N ALA A 34 -6.79 -8.92 56.69
CA ALA A 34 -6.39 -7.76 57.53
C ALA A 34 -4.89 -7.37 57.69
N GLU A 35 -4.61 -6.16 57.16
CA GLU A 35 -3.92 -4.97 57.74
C GLU A 35 -2.57 -5.14 58.48
N ASP A 36 -1.51 -4.52 57.95
CA ASP A 36 -0.87 -3.32 58.54
C ASP A 36 0.29 -2.77 57.66
N ASP A 37 0.42 -1.45 57.68
CA ASP A 37 1.43 -0.60 57.02
C ASP A 37 2.82 -0.68 57.70
N GLU A 38 3.91 -0.65 56.91
CA GLU A 38 5.03 0.31 57.00
C GLU A 38 6.22 -0.11 56.09
N PRO A 39 7.05 0.84 55.59
CA PRO A 39 8.12 0.63 54.61
C PRO A 39 9.50 0.48 55.28
N LEU A 40 10.54 0.15 54.48
CA LEU A 40 12.01 0.32 54.65
C LEU A 40 12.73 -0.86 53.95
N GLU A 41 13.42 -0.64 52.83
CA GLU A 41 14.86 -0.31 52.67
C GLU A 41 15.69 -1.52 52.20
N ASP A 42 16.33 -1.32 51.05
CA ASP A 42 17.67 -1.74 50.59
C ASP A 42 18.15 -3.22 50.57
N ASP A 43 18.43 -3.64 49.33
CA ASP A 43 19.58 -4.45 48.84
C ASP A 43 19.54 -6.00 49.03
N PRO A 44 20.30 -6.84 48.28
CA PRO A 44 21.00 -6.68 46.99
C PRO A 44 20.69 -7.80 45.95
N GLU A 45 21.17 -7.59 44.72
CA GLU A 45 21.67 -8.59 43.75
C GLU A 45 21.02 -9.98 43.69
N ASP A 46 20.13 -10.21 42.70
CA ASP A 46 19.73 -11.56 42.30
C ASP A 46 20.50 -12.01 41.05
N ASP A 47 21.36 -12.98 41.34
CA ASP A 47 22.32 -13.69 40.54
C ASP A 47 21.63 -14.54 39.45
N PHE A 48 21.33 -13.94 38.30
CA PHE A 48 20.94 -14.69 37.10
C PHE A 48 22.16 -15.39 36.50
N THR A 49 22.52 -16.51 37.12
CA THR A 49 23.36 -17.55 36.55
C THR A 49 22.85 -17.92 35.17
N ILE A 50 23.66 -17.55 34.17
CA ILE A 50 23.58 -17.95 32.78
C ILE A 50 23.54 -19.48 32.74
N ARG A 51 22.35 -20.03 32.49
CA ARG A 51 22.17 -21.47 32.31
C ARG A 51 22.81 -21.87 30.98
N GLU A 52 24.02 -22.39 31.10
CA GLU A 52 24.83 -22.92 30.01
C GLU A 52 24.05 -23.89 29.12
N SER A 53 24.28 -23.73 27.83
CA SER A 53 23.68 -24.44 26.72
C SER A 53 23.97 -25.93 26.78
N TYR A 54 22.93 -26.74 26.53
CA TYR A 54 22.93 -28.22 26.49
C TYR A 54 23.83 -28.84 25.39
N ASN A 55 24.69 -28.05 24.74
CA ASN A 55 25.59 -28.49 23.67
C ASN A 55 26.92 -29.07 24.17
N GLU A 56 27.24 -29.00 25.48
CA GLU A 56 28.51 -29.49 26.03
C GLU A 56 28.48 -30.95 26.55
N LEU A 57 27.34 -31.65 26.45
CA LEU A 57 27.22 -33.06 26.87
C LEU A 57 27.32 -34.06 25.70
N GLN A 58 28.17 -33.79 24.71
CA GLN A 58 28.69 -34.86 23.85
C GLN A 58 29.97 -35.43 24.48
N PRO A 59 29.97 -36.68 24.97
CA PRO A 59 31.21 -37.31 25.38
C PRO A 59 32.10 -37.47 24.14
N SER A 60 33.22 -36.75 24.15
CA SER A 60 34.33 -36.88 23.23
C SER A 60 34.96 -38.27 23.37
N ILE A 61 34.35 -39.28 22.77
CA ILE A 61 34.98 -40.59 22.59
C ILE A 61 35.94 -40.48 21.42
N SER A 62 37.15 -40.02 21.71
CA SER A 62 38.35 -40.44 21.00
C SER A 62 39.25 -41.14 22.01
N PRO A 63 39.68 -42.37 21.70
CA PRO A 63 41.11 -42.49 21.47
C PRO A 63 41.47 -43.52 20.37
N GLY A 64 42.54 -43.22 19.65
CA GLY A 64 43.41 -44.30 19.16
C GLY A 64 43.88 -44.16 17.71
N ARG A 65 44.97 -43.41 17.52
CA ARG A 65 45.92 -43.69 16.44
C ARG A 65 46.33 -45.16 16.48
N ARG A 66 45.85 -45.98 15.53
CA ARG A 66 46.55 -47.20 15.11
C ARG A 66 46.53 -47.32 13.59
N LYS A 67 47.72 -47.16 13.02
CA LYS A 67 48.08 -47.44 11.64
C LYS A 67 48.03 -48.97 11.46
N GLY A 68 46.97 -49.46 10.84
CA GLY A 68 46.76 -50.88 10.54
C GLY A 68 46.11 -51.05 9.17
N LYS A 69 46.89 -51.51 8.21
CA LYS A 69 46.47 -51.86 6.84
C LYS A 69 45.70 -53.18 6.91
N GLY A 70 44.38 -53.11 7.08
CA GLY A 70 43.49 -54.27 7.15
C GLY A 70 42.30 -54.07 6.22
N ARG A 71 42.16 -54.97 5.23
CA ARG A 71 41.01 -55.10 4.33
C ARG A 71 39.69 -54.95 5.12
N GLN A 72 38.87 -53.96 4.77
CA GLN A 72 37.47 -53.94 5.17
C GLN A 72 36.75 -55.04 4.39
N ALA A 73 36.31 -56.06 5.12
CA ALA A 73 35.28 -56.97 4.66
C ALA A 73 33.95 -56.22 4.71
N GLU A 74 33.22 -56.22 3.60
CA GLU A 74 31.83 -55.78 3.52
C GLU A 74 30.99 -56.62 4.50
N THR A 75 30.67 -56.05 5.65
CA THR A 75 29.57 -56.54 6.48
C THR A 75 28.26 -56.24 5.76
N PRO A 76 27.41 -57.24 5.49
CA PRO A 76 26.12 -57.00 4.85
C PRO A 76 25.30 -56.12 5.78
N VAL A 77 24.91 -54.94 5.30
CA VAL A 77 23.92 -54.11 5.99
C VAL A 77 22.64 -54.94 6.04
N ALA A 78 22.32 -55.45 7.23
CA ALA A 78 21.07 -56.16 7.45
C ALA A 78 19.93 -55.19 7.15
N HIS A 79 19.30 -55.36 5.99
CA HIS A 79 18.03 -54.73 5.67
C HIS A 79 17.00 -55.23 6.68
N LEU A 80 16.78 -54.45 7.74
CA LEU A 80 15.65 -54.65 8.63
C LEU A 80 14.36 -54.52 7.79
N PRO A 81 13.35 -55.37 8.00
CA PRO A 81 12.11 -55.35 7.22
C PRO A 81 11.47 -53.95 7.23
N ASN A 82 11.12 -53.44 6.04
CA ASN A 82 10.35 -52.20 5.88
C ASN A 82 9.08 -52.30 6.74
N GLY A 83 8.95 -51.42 7.75
CA GLY A 83 7.79 -51.35 8.63
C GLY A 83 8.05 -51.61 10.12
N MET A 84 9.29 -51.91 10.55
CA MET A 84 9.64 -52.06 11.99
C MET A 84 10.43 -50.89 12.61
N MET A 85 10.80 -49.87 11.83
CA MET A 85 11.13 -48.57 12.41
C MET A 85 9.81 -47.89 12.77
N ASN A 86 9.41 -47.99 14.03
CA ASN A 86 8.46 -47.03 14.59
C ASN A 86 9.06 -45.65 14.33
N ASP A 87 8.43 -44.86 13.45
CA ASP A 87 8.64 -43.42 13.35
C ASP A 87 8.20 -42.81 14.67
N LEU A 88 9.06 -42.94 15.69
CA LEU A 88 8.95 -42.21 16.93
C LEU A 88 9.12 -40.74 16.55
N LYS A 89 7.98 -40.09 16.31
CA LYS A 89 7.89 -38.67 16.05
C LYS A 89 8.77 -37.96 17.07
N SER A 90 9.72 -37.18 16.57
CA SER A 90 10.63 -36.43 17.43
C SER A 90 9.80 -35.55 18.38
N ILE A 91 10.28 -35.32 19.60
CA ILE A 91 9.64 -34.41 20.56
C ILE A 91 9.37 -33.04 19.91
N THR A 92 10.29 -32.58 19.05
CA THR A 92 10.14 -31.34 18.28
C THR A 92 8.95 -31.41 17.31
N GLU A 93 8.73 -32.55 16.66
CA GLU A 93 7.58 -32.77 15.75
C GLU A 93 6.26 -32.80 16.52
N LEU A 94 6.23 -33.43 17.70
CA LEU A 94 5.02 -33.42 18.53
C LEU A 94 4.68 -32.03 19.04
N ARG A 95 5.69 -31.22 19.39
CA ARG A 95 5.50 -29.82 19.79
C ARG A 95 5.02 -28.96 18.62
N SER A 96 5.63 -29.08 17.44
CA SER A 96 5.21 -28.31 16.26
C SER A 96 3.79 -28.68 15.82
N LYS A 97 3.41 -29.96 15.90
CA LYS A 97 2.03 -30.40 15.65
C LYS A 97 1.04 -29.84 16.67
N GLY A 98 1.41 -29.80 17.95
CA GLY A 98 0.59 -29.21 19.01
C GLY A 98 0.39 -27.70 18.82
N GLU A 99 1.45 -26.99 18.44
CA GLU A 99 1.41 -25.56 18.13
C GLU A 99 0.57 -25.26 16.90
N SER A 100 0.74 -26.01 15.81
CA SER A 100 -0.06 -25.89 14.59
C SER A 100 -1.54 -26.13 14.87
N ARG A 101 -1.89 -27.10 15.72
CA ARG A 101 -3.27 -27.33 16.15
C ARG A 101 -3.85 -26.15 16.92
N ARG A 102 -3.11 -25.60 17.90
CA ARG A 102 -3.55 -24.42 18.66
C ARG A 102 -3.78 -23.21 17.75
N PHE A 103 -2.91 -23.02 16.76
CA PHE A 103 -3.07 -21.98 15.76
C PHE A 103 -4.35 -22.18 14.94
N LEU A 104 -4.61 -23.40 14.46
CA LEU A 104 -5.83 -23.71 13.69
C LEU A 104 -7.11 -23.57 14.53
N ASP A 105 -7.06 -23.91 15.81
CA ASP A 105 -8.20 -23.75 16.73
C ASP A 105 -8.49 -22.24 16.97
N ASP A 106 -7.45 -21.41 17.17
CA ASP A 106 -7.56 -19.95 17.31
C ASP A 106 -8.13 -19.31 16.04
N VAL A 107 -7.59 -19.67 14.87
CA VAL A 107 -8.10 -19.26 13.57
C VAL A 107 -9.56 -19.69 13.35
N GLY A 108 -9.90 -20.91 13.76
CA GLY A 108 -11.27 -21.42 13.67
C GLY A 108 -12.26 -20.56 14.45
N TYR A 109 -11.91 -20.16 15.68
CA TYR A 109 -12.73 -19.28 16.49
C TYR A 109 -12.93 -17.89 15.85
N LEU A 110 -11.89 -17.34 15.21
CA LEU A 110 -12.00 -16.07 14.48
C LEU A 110 -12.99 -16.17 13.30
N PHE A 111 -12.99 -17.28 12.58
CA PHE A 111 -13.91 -17.50 11.46
C PHE A 111 -15.36 -17.77 11.91
N GLU A 112 -15.58 -18.51 13.00
CA GLU A 112 -16.91 -18.67 13.61
C GLU A 112 -17.52 -17.29 13.98
N GLY A 113 -16.69 -16.36 14.44
CA GLY A 113 -17.11 -14.99 14.74
C GLY A 113 -17.48 -14.15 13.50
N LEU A 114 -17.06 -14.55 12.30
CA LEU A 114 -17.36 -13.87 11.03
C LEU A 114 -18.61 -14.40 10.32
N GLU A 115 -19.20 -15.50 10.78
CA GLU A 115 -20.39 -16.08 10.16
C GLU A 115 -21.51 -15.06 10.00
N SER A 116 -22.22 -15.11 8.87
CA SER A 116 -23.31 -14.17 8.55
C SER A 116 -24.44 -14.16 9.60
N THR A 117 -24.60 -15.24 10.35
CA THR A 117 -25.55 -15.40 11.47
C THR A 117 -25.11 -14.72 12.75
N ALA A 118 -23.83 -14.38 12.91
CA ALA A 118 -23.31 -13.72 14.10
C ALA A 118 -23.74 -12.24 14.15
N ALA A 119 -23.89 -11.73 15.38
CA ALA A 119 -24.18 -10.32 15.60
C ALA A 119 -23.12 -9.42 14.94
N LEU A 120 -23.53 -8.30 14.35
CA LEU A 120 -22.62 -7.41 13.59
C LEU A 120 -21.42 -6.94 14.43
N SER A 121 -21.60 -6.69 15.72
CA SER A 121 -20.51 -6.34 16.63
C SER A 121 -19.47 -7.45 16.80
N VAL A 122 -19.91 -8.72 16.81
CA VAL A 122 -19.03 -9.89 16.90
C VAL A 122 -18.25 -10.06 15.60
N ARG A 123 -18.91 -9.91 14.46
CA ARG A 123 -18.27 -9.93 13.14
C ARG A 123 -17.19 -8.86 13.01
N ARG A 124 -17.52 -7.61 13.33
CA ARG A 124 -16.57 -6.49 13.32
C ARG A 124 -15.39 -6.72 14.28
N GLY A 125 -15.65 -7.26 15.48
CA GLY A 125 -14.61 -7.59 16.45
C GLY A 125 -13.65 -8.68 15.95
N SER A 126 -14.20 -9.76 15.40
CA SER A 126 -13.41 -10.88 14.86
C SER A 126 -12.59 -10.47 13.64
N ALA A 127 -13.20 -9.68 12.74
CA ALA A 127 -12.52 -9.09 11.58
C ALA A 127 -11.33 -8.21 12.01
N MET A 128 -11.55 -7.35 13.03
CA MET A 128 -10.53 -6.47 13.58
C MET A 128 -9.38 -7.25 14.23
N GLU A 129 -9.70 -8.34 14.94
CA GLU A 129 -8.69 -9.21 15.55
C GLU A 129 -7.84 -9.91 14.48
N ILE A 130 -8.43 -10.36 13.37
CA ILE A 130 -7.69 -10.96 12.25
C ILE A 130 -6.65 -9.97 11.70
N VAL A 131 -7.06 -8.75 11.33
CA VAL A 131 -6.10 -7.76 10.78
C VAL A 131 -5.06 -7.30 11.80
N SER A 132 -5.42 -7.26 13.09
CA SER A 132 -4.45 -7.00 14.17
C SER A 132 -3.42 -8.12 14.29
N LYS A 133 -3.83 -9.39 14.19
CA LYS A 133 -2.92 -10.54 14.24
C LYS A 133 -2.07 -10.64 12.96
N LEU A 134 -2.59 -10.28 11.79
CA LEU A 134 -1.80 -10.22 10.55
C LEU A 134 -0.71 -9.14 10.54
N CYS A 135 -0.78 -8.15 11.44
CA CYS A 135 0.33 -7.22 11.66
C CYS A 135 1.49 -7.86 12.45
N ASP A 136 1.28 -9.00 13.11
CA ASP A 136 2.34 -9.77 13.76
C ASP A 136 3.06 -10.67 12.74
N VAL A 137 4.38 -10.55 12.64
CA VAL A 137 5.19 -11.23 11.62
C VAL A 137 5.14 -12.75 11.78
N GLU A 138 5.12 -13.26 13.01
CA GLU A 138 5.07 -14.71 13.25
C GLU A 138 3.71 -15.31 12.90
N PHE A 139 2.63 -14.62 13.29
CA PHE A 139 1.28 -15.00 12.91
C PHE A 139 1.09 -14.93 11.40
N ALA A 140 1.51 -13.84 10.75
CA ALA A 140 1.43 -13.69 9.29
C ALA A 140 2.17 -14.82 8.57
N ARG A 141 3.38 -15.19 9.03
CA ARG A 141 4.13 -16.30 8.46
C ARG A 141 3.40 -17.64 8.61
N LYS A 142 2.77 -17.91 9.75
CA LYS A 142 1.96 -19.12 9.98
C LYS A 142 0.69 -19.11 9.12
N ALA A 143 0.04 -17.96 8.99
CA ALA A 143 -1.13 -17.75 8.15
C ALA A 143 -0.81 -18.10 6.69
N LYS A 144 0.29 -17.56 6.12
CA LYS A 144 0.75 -17.87 4.75
C LYS A 144 1.09 -19.35 4.53
N ALA A 145 1.51 -20.08 5.56
CA ALA A 145 1.80 -21.51 5.47
C ALA A 145 0.53 -22.38 5.45
N THR A 146 -0.64 -21.76 5.57
CA THR A 146 -1.96 -22.37 5.52
C THR A 146 -2.80 -21.64 4.49
N ASP A 147 -3.92 -22.22 4.04
CA ASP A 147 -4.89 -21.54 3.16
C ASP A 147 -5.71 -20.49 3.94
N PHE A 148 -5.03 -19.65 4.74
CA PHE A 148 -5.67 -18.69 5.63
C PHE A 148 -6.18 -17.48 4.87
N LEU A 149 -5.38 -16.90 3.97
CA LEU A 149 -5.71 -15.63 3.30
C LEU A 149 -6.93 -15.76 2.39
N GLY A 150 -6.97 -16.82 1.58
CA GLY A 150 -8.11 -17.14 0.73
C GLY A 150 -9.41 -17.36 1.54
N ARG A 151 -9.33 -18.06 2.67
CA ARG A 151 -10.47 -18.26 3.59
C ARG A 151 -10.89 -16.98 4.31
N THR A 152 -9.94 -16.15 4.72
CA THR A 152 -10.23 -14.86 5.35
C THR A 152 -10.99 -13.94 4.41
N TRP A 153 -10.64 -13.89 3.12
CA TRP A 153 -11.42 -13.15 2.13
C TRP A 153 -12.87 -13.64 2.11
N ASP A 154 -13.09 -14.94 1.93
CA ASP A 154 -14.44 -15.52 1.86
C ASP A 154 -15.24 -15.22 3.13
N SER A 155 -14.64 -15.41 4.31
CA SER A 155 -15.30 -15.16 5.59
C SER A 155 -15.61 -13.67 5.81
N LEU A 156 -14.73 -12.74 5.41
CA LEU A 156 -15.01 -11.30 5.49
C LEU A 156 -16.15 -10.91 4.53
N ARG A 157 -16.17 -11.46 3.32
CA ARG A 157 -17.22 -11.23 2.31
C ARG A 157 -18.56 -11.79 2.76
N GLU A 158 -18.59 -13.00 3.30
CA GLU A 158 -19.78 -13.60 3.91
C GLU A 158 -20.26 -12.76 5.10
N GLY A 159 -19.32 -12.35 5.96
CA GLY A 159 -19.51 -11.49 7.11
C GLY A 159 -20.00 -10.08 6.76
N GLY A 160 -19.98 -9.67 5.49
CA GLY A 160 -20.60 -8.44 5.01
C GLY A 160 -19.64 -7.33 4.60
N GLY A 161 -18.33 -7.58 4.59
CA GLY A 161 -17.38 -6.65 3.99
C GLY A 161 -17.63 -6.51 2.48
N GLY A 162 -17.58 -5.29 1.96
CA GLY A 162 -17.98 -4.91 0.61
C GLY A 162 -19.49 -4.88 0.39
N LYS A 163 -20.30 -4.72 1.45
CA LYS A 163 -21.78 -4.63 1.37
C LYS A 163 -22.35 -3.37 2.05
N GLY A 164 -21.50 -2.35 2.27
CA GLY A 164 -21.90 -1.03 2.76
C GLY A 164 -21.71 -0.81 4.27
N ASP A 165 -21.20 -1.80 5.01
CA ASP A 165 -20.83 -1.61 6.40
C ASP A 165 -19.46 -0.94 6.49
N LYS A 166 -19.43 0.36 6.82
CA LYS A 166 -18.19 1.15 6.82
C LYS A 166 -17.03 0.52 7.60
N VAL A 167 -17.31 -0.18 8.71
CA VAL A 167 -16.27 -0.79 9.53
C VAL A 167 -15.74 -2.05 8.85
N LEU A 168 -16.63 -2.98 8.44
CA LEU A 168 -16.21 -4.21 7.74
C LEU A 168 -15.60 -3.92 6.38
N ASP A 169 -16.11 -2.94 5.62
CA ASP A 169 -15.55 -2.50 4.35
C ASP A 169 -14.13 -1.96 4.54
N THR A 170 -13.91 -1.14 5.58
CA THR A 170 -12.57 -0.64 5.95
C THR A 170 -11.64 -1.78 6.37
N ILE A 171 -12.13 -2.77 7.14
CA ILE A 171 -11.31 -3.93 7.55
C ILE A 171 -10.98 -4.81 6.34
N LEU A 172 -11.92 -5.03 5.41
CA LEU A 172 -11.69 -5.80 4.18
C LEU A 172 -10.60 -5.15 3.33
N VAL A 173 -10.68 -3.83 3.14
CA VAL A 173 -9.70 -3.04 2.39
C VAL A 173 -8.33 -3.06 3.08
N PHE A 174 -8.29 -2.94 4.41
CA PHE A 174 -7.04 -3.04 5.16
C PHE A 174 -6.44 -4.45 5.10
N PHE A 175 -7.26 -5.49 5.25
CA PHE A 175 -6.85 -6.89 5.11
C PHE A 175 -6.16 -7.10 3.76
N ILE A 176 -6.79 -6.70 2.65
CA ILE A 176 -6.20 -6.94 1.34
C ILE A 176 -4.95 -6.11 1.09
N SER A 177 -4.85 -4.92 1.69
CA SER A 177 -3.62 -4.13 1.65
C SER A 177 -2.47 -4.80 2.40
N LEU A 178 -2.75 -5.49 3.52
CA LEU A 178 -1.76 -6.30 4.23
C LEU A 178 -1.27 -7.47 3.38
N VAL A 179 -2.16 -8.10 2.60
CA VAL A 179 -1.79 -9.15 1.64
C VAL A 179 -0.96 -8.57 0.50
N ALA A 180 -1.37 -7.43 -0.06
CA ALA A 180 -0.67 -6.74 -1.15
C ALA A 180 0.75 -6.28 -0.79
N ARG A 181 1.07 -6.20 0.52
CA ARG A 181 2.42 -5.94 1.02
C ARG A 181 3.45 -6.95 0.52
N ASP A 182 3.04 -8.20 0.32
CA ASP A 182 3.88 -9.24 -0.28
C ASP A 182 3.18 -9.75 -1.56
N PRO A 183 3.64 -9.36 -2.75
CA PRO A 183 3.00 -9.74 -4.01
C PRO A 183 2.84 -11.25 -4.21
N ARG A 184 3.63 -12.07 -3.50
CA ARG A 184 3.57 -13.55 -3.56
C ARG A 184 2.32 -14.12 -2.87
N ASP A 185 1.71 -13.36 -1.97
CA ASP A 185 0.51 -13.78 -1.23
C ASP A 185 -0.79 -13.42 -1.98
N LEU A 186 -0.74 -12.41 -2.86
CA LEU A 186 -1.90 -11.95 -3.63
C LEU A 186 -2.58 -13.04 -4.49
N PRO A 187 -1.87 -13.99 -5.13
CA PRO A 187 -2.47 -15.06 -5.91
C PRO A 187 -3.59 -15.83 -5.19
N GLU A 188 -3.48 -16.04 -3.87
CA GLU A 188 -4.49 -16.77 -3.10
C GLU A 188 -5.85 -16.06 -3.06
N VAL A 189 -5.85 -14.73 -3.13
CA VAL A 189 -7.06 -13.91 -3.00
C VAL A 189 -7.54 -13.38 -4.35
N MET A 190 -6.64 -13.06 -5.28
CA MET A 190 -7.02 -12.52 -6.59
C MET A 190 -7.76 -13.53 -7.49
N LEU A 191 -7.61 -14.83 -7.22
CA LEU A 191 -8.35 -15.88 -7.95
C LEU A 191 -9.84 -15.91 -7.60
N LYS A 192 -10.29 -15.13 -6.61
CA LYS A 192 -11.69 -15.01 -6.24
C LYS A 192 -12.44 -14.21 -7.30
N PRO A 193 -13.59 -14.71 -7.80
CA PRO A 193 -14.26 -14.12 -8.96
C PRO A 193 -14.82 -12.71 -8.71
N ASP A 194 -15.08 -12.34 -7.45
CA ASP A 194 -15.59 -11.03 -7.07
C ASP A 194 -14.49 -10.07 -6.62
N PHE A 195 -13.21 -10.47 -6.67
CA PHE A 195 -12.10 -9.70 -6.12
C PHE A 195 -12.01 -8.28 -6.69
N ASN A 196 -11.80 -8.16 -8.01
CA ASN A 196 -11.63 -6.86 -8.67
C ASN A 196 -12.91 -6.03 -8.63
N SER A 197 -14.08 -6.65 -8.88
CA SER A 197 -15.36 -5.94 -8.89
C SER A 197 -15.73 -5.38 -7.52
N VAL A 198 -15.34 -6.05 -6.42
CA VAL A 198 -15.52 -5.53 -5.07
C VAL A 198 -14.59 -4.36 -4.78
N LEU A 199 -13.31 -4.43 -5.17
CA LEU A 199 -12.37 -3.32 -4.92
C LEU A 199 -12.74 -2.06 -5.72
N PHE A 200 -13.05 -2.21 -7.01
CA PHE A 200 -13.52 -1.08 -7.82
C PHE A 200 -14.91 -0.60 -7.39
N GLY A 201 -15.81 -1.49 -6.99
CA GLY A 201 -17.10 -1.11 -6.43
C GLY A 201 -16.98 -0.30 -5.14
N LEU A 202 -16.08 -0.68 -4.25
CA LEU A 202 -15.73 0.09 -3.06
C LEU A 202 -15.12 1.44 -3.42
N LEU A 203 -14.15 1.47 -4.34
CA LEU A 203 -13.52 2.71 -4.82
C LEU A 203 -14.55 3.69 -5.39
N ALA A 204 -15.46 3.19 -6.24
CA ALA A 204 -16.53 3.99 -6.85
C ALA A 204 -17.52 4.58 -5.82
N SER A 205 -17.68 3.92 -4.68
CA SER A 205 -18.57 4.39 -3.60
C SER A 205 -17.92 5.40 -2.65
N LEU A 206 -16.59 5.54 -2.72
CA LEU A 206 -15.81 6.37 -1.81
C LEU A 206 -15.48 7.73 -2.42
N ASP A 207 -15.59 8.75 -1.59
CA ASP A 207 -15.15 10.12 -1.82
C ASP A 207 -14.60 10.68 -0.49
N LYS A 208 -13.88 11.80 -0.52
CA LYS A 208 -13.29 12.42 0.68
C LYS A 208 -14.33 12.72 1.75
N ILE A 209 -15.57 13.03 1.38
CA ILE A 209 -16.64 13.35 2.34
C ILE A 209 -17.23 12.14 3.06
N ASN A 210 -17.02 10.92 2.53
CA ASN A 210 -17.62 9.70 3.08
C ASN A 210 -16.59 8.60 3.43
N ASP A 211 -15.32 8.78 3.07
CA ASP A 211 -14.22 7.85 3.40
C ASP A 211 -13.90 7.88 4.91
N PRO A 212 -14.19 6.81 5.65
CA PRO A 212 -14.03 6.80 7.11
C PRO A 212 -12.61 7.04 7.60
N LEU A 213 -11.59 6.50 6.91
CA LEU A 213 -10.21 6.66 7.33
C LEU A 213 -9.67 8.04 6.97
N TRP A 214 -10.09 8.60 5.83
CA TRP A 214 -9.74 9.97 5.47
C TRP A 214 -10.29 10.98 6.48
N LEU A 215 -11.58 10.87 6.82
CA LEU A 215 -12.24 11.75 7.78
C LEU A 215 -11.58 11.70 9.17
N LEU A 216 -11.11 10.52 9.59
CA LEU A 216 -10.33 10.36 10.82
C LEU A 216 -8.92 10.99 10.70
N SER A 217 -8.25 10.83 9.56
CA SER A 217 -6.96 11.48 9.28
C SER A 217 -7.05 13.01 9.27
N CYS A 218 -8.22 13.56 8.91
CA CYS A 218 -8.50 15.00 8.98
C CYS A 218 -8.83 15.51 10.40
N GLY A 219 -8.91 14.62 11.40
CA GLY A 219 -9.18 15.01 12.79
C GLY A 219 -10.58 15.60 13.02
N LEU A 220 -11.58 15.21 12.21
CA LEU A 220 -12.92 15.78 12.30
C LEU A 220 -13.60 15.50 13.66
N SER A 221 -14.49 16.42 14.04
CA SER A 221 -15.25 16.34 15.28
C SER A 221 -16.27 15.19 15.26
N ASP A 222 -16.73 14.77 16.45
CA ASP A 222 -17.80 13.77 16.59
C ASP A 222 -19.09 14.15 15.86
N VAL A 223 -19.36 15.46 15.70
CA VAL A 223 -20.54 15.96 15.03
C VAL A 223 -20.40 15.77 13.52
N GLU A 224 -19.27 16.17 12.95
CA GLU A 224 -18.99 16.01 11.51
C GLU A 224 -18.95 14.53 11.10
N LEU A 225 -18.30 13.69 11.92
CA LEU A 225 -18.28 12.23 11.69
C LEU A 225 -19.69 11.63 11.69
N ARG A 226 -20.58 12.09 12.58
CA ARG A 226 -21.99 11.65 12.56
C ARG A 226 -22.74 12.10 11.32
N HIS A 227 -22.48 13.31 10.81
CA HIS A 227 -23.06 13.78 9.54
C HIS A 227 -22.58 12.94 8.36
N ALA A 228 -21.31 12.50 8.39
CA ALA A 228 -20.78 11.53 7.45
C ALA A 228 -21.27 10.09 7.71
N GLY A 229 -22.23 9.88 8.62
CA GLY A 229 -22.83 8.58 8.93
C GLY A 229 -21.89 7.63 9.68
N ILE A 230 -20.98 8.13 10.50
CA ILE A 230 -20.10 7.34 11.38
C ILE A 230 -20.61 7.49 12.82
N ALA A 231 -21.20 6.41 13.34
CA ALA A 231 -21.66 6.37 14.73
C ALA A 231 -20.49 6.39 15.72
N LYS A 232 -20.75 6.76 16.98
CA LYS A 232 -19.72 6.83 18.03
C LYS A 232 -19.04 5.48 18.29
N THR A 233 -19.79 4.38 18.23
CA THR A 233 -19.26 3.01 18.34
C THR A 233 -18.31 2.69 17.20
N ASP A 234 -18.69 3.09 15.99
CA ASP A 234 -17.94 2.80 14.76
C ASP A 234 -16.66 3.63 14.72
N LYS A 235 -16.71 4.89 15.17
CA LYS A 235 -15.53 5.76 15.35
C LYS A 235 -14.46 5.07 16.18
N THR A 236 -14.84 4.38 17.27
CA THR A 236 -13.87 3.72 18.16
C THR A 236 -13.14 2.58 17.44
N LEU A 237 -13.87 1.75 16.69
CA LEU A 237 -13.29 0.67 15.91
C LEU A 237 -12.43 1.20 14.76
N LEU A 238 -12.92 2.20 14.02
CA LEU A 238 -12.21 2.82 12.91
C LEU A 238 -10.92 3.53 13.39
N HIS A 239 -10.94 4.17 14.55
CA HIS A 239 -9.72 4.74 15.15
C HIS A 239 -8.71 3.64 15.54
N GLY A 240 -9.20 2.49 16.01
CA GLY A 240 -8.38 1.30 16.22
C GLY A 240 -7.72 0.84 14.92
N ILE A 241 -8.48 0.74 13.82
CA ILE A 241 -7.96 0.35 12.50
C ILE A 241 -6.92 1.36 12.01
N HIS A 242 -7.24 2.66 12.09
CA HIS A 242 -6.33 3.75 11.73
C HIS A 242 -5.01 3.68 12.51
N THR A 243 -5.08 3.41 13.81
CA THR A 243 -3.90 3.23 14.67
C THR A 243 -3.09 1.99 14.29
N LEU A 244 -3.74 0.87 13.97
CA LEU A 244 -3.05 -0.34 13.50
C LEU A 244 -2.29 -0.08 12.20
N ILE A 245 -2.93 0.57 11.23
CA ILE A 245 -2.30 0.93 9.96
C ILE A 245 -1.08 1.83 10.21
N ARG A 246 -1.23 2.88 11.02
CA ARG A 246 -0.13 3.82 11.26
C ARG A 246 1.03 3.23 12.03
N LYS A 247 0.77 2.37 13.02
CA LYS A 247 1.79 1.94 13.99
C LYS A 247 2.31 0.52 13.80
N LYS A 248 1.57 -0.36 13.14
CA LYS A 248 1.87 -1.80 13.12
C LYS A 248 1.90 -2.44 11.74
N SER A 249 1.21 -1.87 10.75
CA SER A 249 1.14 -2.51 9.43
C SER A 249 2.40 -2.30 8.57
N GLU A 250 3.16 -1.25 8.87
CA GLU A 250 4.34 -0.81 8.09
C GLU A 250 4.01 -0.54 6.61
N LEU A 251 2.74 -0.32 6.26
CA LEU A 251 2.31 -0.08 4.88
C LEU A 251 2.72 1.32 4.39
N PHE A 252 2.63 2.32 5.27
CA PHE A 252 2.82 3.73 4.93
C PHE A 252 3.63 4.45 6.00
N GLY A 253 4.26 5.57 5.65
CA GLY A 253 4.98 6.42 6.60
C GLY A 253 4.04 7.11 7.60
N GLU A 254 4.60 7.53 8.75
CA GLU A 254 3.83 8.13 9.86
C GLU A 254 3.10 9.43 9.46
N GLU A 255 3.66 10.18 8.50
CA GLU A 255 3.14 11.47 8.05
C GLU A 255 2.03 11.35 6.99
N SER A 256 1.84 10.15 6.41
CA SER A 256 0.86 9.95 5.35
C SER A 256 -0.57 10.03 5.90
N ALA A 257 -1.43 10.73 5.15
CA ALA A 257 -2.88 10.66 5.37
C ALA A 257 -3.36 9.27 4.95
N ILE A 258 -4.01 8.56 5.87
CA ILE A 258 -4.56 7.23 5.60
C ILE A 258 -6.01 7.40 5.14
N SER A 259 -6.37 6.76 4.03
CA SER A 259 -7.73 6.69 3.51
C SER A 259 -8.02 5.28 2.99
N ASN A 260 -9.30 4.91 2.88
CA ASN A 260 -9.67 3.65 2.24
C ASN A 260 -9.32 3.68 0.75
N ARG A 261 -9.47 4.84 0.09
CA ARG A 261 -9.05 5.04 -1.31
C ARG A 261 -7.57 4.71 -1.50
N LEU A 262 -6.69 5.19 -0.59
CA LEU A 262 -5.26 4.92 -0.63
C LEU A 262 -4.95 3.41 -0.49
N LEU A 263 -5.60 2.73 0.45
CA LEU A 263 -5.44 1.28 0.65
C LEU A 263 -5.90 0.48 -0.59
N ILE A 264 -7.04 0.87 -1.18
CA ILE A 264 -7.53 0.25 -2.41
C ILE A 264 -6.57 0.51 -3.58
N GLY A 265 -6.15 1.76 -3.78
CA GLY A 265 -5.20 2.15 -4.83
C GLY A 265 -3.86 1.40 -4.70
N TYR A 266 -3.34 1.30 -3.47
CA TYR A 266 -2.16 0.50 -3.15
C TYR A 266 -2.33 -0.96 -3.60
N THR A 267 -3.42 -1.59 -3.17
CA THR A 267 -3.74 -2.98 -3.51
C THR A 267 -3.88 -3.18 -5.01
N LEU A 268 -4.68 -2.34 -5.68
CA LEU A 268 -4.91 -2.44 -7.12
C LEU A 268 -3.62 -2.25 -7.91
N SER A 269 -2.76 -1.31 -7.52
CA SER A 269 -1.48 -1.05 -8.20
C SER A 269 -0.44 -2.16 -8.02
N ALA A 270 -0.64 -3.05 -7.04
CA ALA A 270 0.21 -4.22 -6.81
C ALA A 270 -0.26 -5.45 -7.62
N LEU A 271 -1.44 -5.39 -8.25
CA LEU A 271 -1.95 -6.50 -9.06
C LEU A 271 -1.28 -6.53 -10.44
N PRO A 272 -1.13 -7.73 -11.02
CA PRO A 272 -0.77 -7.84 -12.43
C PRO A 272 -1.78 -7.09 -13.33
N PRO A 273 -1.31 -6.23 -14.26
CA PRO A 273 -2.20 -5.36 -15.04
C PRO A 273 -3.30 -6.08 -15.82
N HIS A 274 -3.01 -7.30 -16.31
CA HIS A 274 -3.94 -8.11 -17.10
C HIS A 274 -5.16 -8.58 -16.33
N LEU A 275 -5.17 -8.45 -14.99
CA LEU A 275 -6.34 -8.80 -14.16
C LEU A 275 -7.37 -7.67 -14.11
N HIS A 276 -6.99 -6.44 -14.46
CA HIS A 276 -7.92 -5.32 -14.51
C HIS A 276 -8.78 -5.38 -15.76
N SER A 277 -10.04 -4.96 -15.62
CA SER A 277 -10.98 -4.84 -16.73
C SER A 277 -10.95 -3.41 -17.28
N SER A 278 -10.91 -3.28 -18.61
CA SER A 278 -11.01 -1.97 -19.26
C SER A 278 -12.32 -1.23 -18.92
N SER A 279 -13.37 -1.94 -18.49
CA SER A 279 -14.62 -1.34 -18.01
C SER A 279 -14.42 -0.47 -16.77
N ASP A 280 -13.41 -0.74 -15.94
CA ASP A 280 -13.25 -0.10 -14.63
C ASP A 280 -12.45 1.21 -14.72
N VAL A 281 -11.95 1.57 -15.90
CA VAL A 281 -11.13 2.78 -16.11
C VAL A 281 -11.85 4.06 -15.71
N HIS A 282 -13.16 4.15 -15.94
CA HIS A 282 -13.94 5.34 -15.58
C HIS A 282 -13.99 5.56 -14.05
N ILE A 283 -13.99 4.48 -13.26
CA ILE A 283 -13.95 4.55 -11.79
C ILE A 283 -12.59 5.12 -11.37
N LEU A 284 -11.50 4.60 -11.95
CA LEU A 284 -10.15 5.08 -11.71
C LEU A 284 -9.98 6.56 -12.09
N LEU A 285 -10.52 6.97 -13.25
CA LEU A 285 -10.46 8.35 -13.71
C LEU A 285 -11.22 9.29 -12.78
N ASN A 286 -12.44 8.93 -12.37
CA ASN A 286 -13.22 9.72 -11.42
C ASN A 286 -12.50 9.85 -10.08
N ASP A 287 -11.92 8.75 -9.60
CA ASP A 287 -11.14 8.71 -8.37
C ASP A 287 -9.91 9.64 -8.46
N PHE A 288 -9.14 9.54 -9.54
CA PHE A 288 -8.01 10.42 -9.83
C PHE A 288 -8.41 11.91 -9.92
N LEU A 289 -9.50 12.22 -10.61
CA LEU A 289 -10.00 13.58 -10.78
C LEU A 289 -10.46 14.19 -9.43
N SER A 290 -11.17 13.41 -8.60
CA SER A 290 -11.56 13.82 -7.24
C SER A 290 -10.33 14.06 -6.36
N GLU A 291 -9.32 13.18 -6.42
CA GLU A 291 -8.13 13.34 -5.58
C GLU A 291 -7.35 14.61 -5.92
N THR A 292 -7.31 14.95 -7.21
CA THR A 292 -6.53 16.06 -7.78
C THR A 292 -7.30 17.38 -7.88
N GLU A 293 -8.57 17.40 -7.46
CA GLU A 293 -9.48 18.54 -7.64
C GLU A 293 -8.89 19.85 -7.09
N HIS A 294 -8.31 19.79 -5.90
CA HIS A 294 -7.86 20.97 -5.16
C HIS A 294 -6.39 21.34 -5.40
N ILE A 295 -5.63 20.57 -6.18
CA ILE A 295 -4.18 20.80 -6.36
C ILE A 295 -3.91 22.22 -6.87
N SER A 296 -4.63 22.69 -7.88
CA SER A 296 -4.44 24.05 -8.43
C SER A 296 -4.70 25.16 -7.40
N SER A 297 -5.72 24.99 -6.55
CA SER A 297 -6.01 25.92 -5.46
C SER A 297 -4.91 25.88 -4.38
N ARG A 298 -4.38 24.69 -4.09
CA ARG A 298 -3.24 24.52 -3.17
C ARG A 298 -1.95 25.12 -3.71
N ILE A 299 -1.66 24.99 -5.01
CA ILE A 299 -0.53 25.66 -5.67
C ILE A 299 -0.65 27.18 -5.53
N THR A 300 -1.83 27.73 -5.77
CA THR A 300 -2.07 29.17 -5.61
C THR A 300 -1.90 29.62 -4.16
N SER A 301 -2.36 28.80 -3.20
CA SER A 301 -2.16 29.02 -1.77
C SER A 301 -0.69 28.92 -1.37
N TYR A 302 0.06 28.02 -1.99
CA TYR A 302 1.49 27.87 -1.77
C TYR A 302 2.26 29.09 -2.26
N ALA A 303 1.91 29.62 -3.44
CA ALA A 303 2.48 30.85 -3.97
C ALA A 303 2.24 32.07 -3.05
N SER A 304 1.21 32.05 -2.19
CA SER A 304 0.99 33.08 -1.17
C SER A 304 1.65 32.79 0.19
N GLY A 305 2.49 31.75 0.28
CA GLY A 305 3.29 31.41 1.46
C GLY A 305 2.65 30.40 2.42
N LEU A 306 1.55 29.75 2.04
CA LEU A 306 0.97 28.65 2.82
C LEU A 306 1.66 27.31 2.47
N PRO A 307 1.67 26.29 3.36
CA PRO A 307 2.26 24.99 3.02
C PRO A 307 1.47 24.31 1.90
N LEU A 308 2.12 23.55 1.02
CA LEU A 308 1.43 22.92 -0.11
C LEU A 308 0.36 21.94 0.39
N ILE A 309 0.77 21.09 1.33
CA ILE A 309 -0.10 20.18 2.07
C ILE A 309 -0.44 20.82 3.42
N PRO A 310 -1.73 21.12 3.71
CA PRO A 310 -2.14 21.62 5.02
C PRO A 310 -1.72 20.68 6.15
N PRO A 311 -1.28 21.17 7.31
CA PRO A 311 -0.96 20.30 8.45
C PRO A 311 -2.20 19.55 8.93
N LEU A 312 -2.01 18.39 9.57
CA LEU A 312 -3.09 17.47 9.99
C LEU A 312 -4.19 18.12 10.85
N GLN A 313 -3.84 19.16 11.61
CA GLN A 313 -4.76 19.85 12.52
C GLN A 313 -5.51 21.02 11.88
N SER A 314 -5.26 21.31 10.60
CA SER A 314 -5.91 22.43 9.92
C SER A 314 -7.33 22.08 9.47
N SER A 315 -8.27 23.01 9.63
CA SER A 315 -9.60 22.91 9.00
C SER A 315 -9.51 22.83 7.47
N SER A 316 -8.41 23.29 6.88
CA SER A 316 -8.14 23.16 5.44
C SER A 316 -7.67 21.76 5.04
N ARG A 317 -7.48 20.81 5.98
CA ARG A 317 -7.01 19.45 5.67
C ARG A 317 -7.98 18.68 4.76
N MET A 318 -9.26 19.02 4.76
CA MET A 318 -10.23 18.47 3.80
C MET A 318 -9.88 18.79 2.34
N LEU A 319 -9.14 19.88 2.09
CA LEU A 319 -8.64 20.28 0.77
C LEU A 319 -7.25 19.68 0.46
N ALA A 320 -6.70 18.87 1.36
CA ALA A 320 -5.45 18.16 1.11
C ALA A 320 -5.65 17.06 0.07
N PHE A 321 -4.55 16.69 -0.56
CA PHE A 321 -4.45 15.58 -1.49
C PHE A 321 -3.32 14.66 -1.05
N SER A 322 -3.38 13.40 -1.45
CA SER A 322 -2.38 12.38 -1.14
C SER A 322 -1.51 12.09 -2.36
N PHE A 323 -0.23 12.48 -2.32
CA PHE A 323 0.73 12.13 -3.38
C PHE A 323 0.84 10.62 -3.57
N LEU A 324 0.77 9.84 -2.49
CA LEU A 324 0.85 8.39 -2.57
C LEU A 324 -0.37 7.78 -3.29
N HIS A 325 -1.57 8.29 -3.01
CA HIS A 325 -2.78 7.85 -3.72
C HIS A 325 -2.71 8.24 -5.21
N ILE A 326 -2.26 9.46 -5.49
CA ILE A 326 -2.05 9.94 -6.86
C ILE A 326 -1.05 9.05 -7.60
N ASP A 327 0.07 8.68 -6.98
CA ASP A 327 1.06 7.76 -7.56
C ASP A 327 0.43 6.40 -7.93
N HIS A 328 -0.34 5.80 -7.02
CA HIS A 328 -1.06 4.56 -7.32
C HIS A 328 -2.05 4.72 -8.49
N CYS A 329 -2.80 5.81 -8.54
CA CYS A 329 -3.70 6.09 -9.66
C CYS A 329 -2.93 6.27 -10.98
N LEU A 330 -1.78 6.94 -10.96
CA LEU A 330 -0.95 7.14 -12.14
C LEU A 330 -0.35 5.83 -12.66
N ARG A 331 0.11 4.93 -11.77
CA ARG A 331 0.60 3.59 -12.18
C ARG A 331 -0.51 2.76 -12.84
N LEU A 332 -1.71 2.80 -12.27
CA LEU A 332 -2.88 2.13 -12.85
C LEU A 332 -3.23 2.73 -14.22
N LEU A 333 -3.26 4.06 -14.34
CA LEU A 333 -3.51 4.75 -15.61
C LEU A 333 -2.42 4.44 -16.65
N ASP A 334 -1.16 4.39 -16.27
CA ASP A 334 -0.04 4.04 -17.15
C ASP A 334 -0.21 2.62 -17.69
N SER A 335 -0.46 1.63 -16.82
CA SER A 335 -0.70 0.25 -17.25
C SER A 335 -1.92 0.09 -18.19
N TYR A 336 -2.97 0.90 -17.98
CA TYR A 336 -4.11 0.97 -18.90
C TYR A 336 -3.74 1.57 -20.26
N LEU A 337 -3.02 2.71 -20.28
CA LEU A 337 -2.58 3.39 -21.50
C LEU A 337 -1.60 2.54 -22.31
N LEU A 338 -0.78 1.74 -21.64
CA LEU A 338 0.10 0.74 -22.23
C LEU A 338 -0.66 -0.49 -22.76
N ARG A 339 -1.99 -0.54 -22.61
CA ARG A 339 -2.87 -1.65 -23.04
C ARG A 339 -2.52 -2.98 -22.38
N GLN A 340 -2.05 -2.94 -21.14
CA GLN A 340 -1.72 -4.14 -20.37
C GLN A 340 -2.94 -4.72 -19.65
N TRP A 341 -4.06 -3.98 -19.62
CA TRP A 341 -5.33 -4.44 -19.04
C TRP A 341 -6.01 -5.44 -19.95
N SER A 342 -6.82 -6.33 -19.38
CA SER A 342 -7.61 -7.26 -20.19
C SER A 342 -8.56 -6.46 -21.09
N GLN A 343 -8.42 -6.68 -22.40
CA GLN A 343 -9.38 -6.21 -23.37
C GLN A 343 -10.51 -7.22 -23.36
N SER A 344 -11.76 -6.75 -23.28
CA SER A 344 -12.89 -7.59 -23.61
C SER A 344 -12.66 -8.16 -25.02
N ASP A 345 -12.97 -9.44 -25.23
CA ASP A 345 -12.80 -10.14 -26.52
C ASP A 345 -13.61 -9.51 -27.69
N ASP A 346 -14.33 -8.41 -27.43
CA ASP A 346 -15.00 -7.58 -28.41
C ASP A 346 -14.23 -6.25 -28.55
N PRO A 347 -13.14 -6.21 -29.35
CA PRO A 347 -12.35 -5.01 -29.60
C PRO A 347 -13.12 -4.08 -30.54
N SER A 348 -14.27 -3.59 -30.09
CA SER A 348 -14.86 -2.43 -30.72
C SER A 348 -13.90 -1.26 -30.47
N THR A 349 -13.41 -0.65 -31.54
CA THR A 349 -12.48 0.50 -31.52
C THR A 349 -13.01 1.74 -30.79
N ASP A 350 -14.20 1.64 -30.18
CA ASP A 350 -14.91 2.70 -29.50
C ASP A 350 -14.54 2.83 -28.01
N ASP A 351 -13.96 1.82 -27.36
CA ASP A 351 -13.62 1.92 -25.91
C ASP A 351 -12.51 2.94 -25.63
N ILE A 352 -11.51 3.08 -26.50
CA ILE A 352 -10.48 4.13 -26.37
C ILE A 352 -11.09 5.52 -26.68
N ARG A 353 -12.14 5.59 -27.51
CA ARG A 353 -12.88 6.83 -27.78
C ARG A 353 -13.87 7.19 -26.68
N SER A 354 -14.25 6.21 -25.85
CA SER A 354 -15.14 6.37 -24.69
C SER A 354 -14.47 7.07 -23.51
N MET A 355 -13.14 7.24 -23.50
CA MET A 355 -12.52 8.26 -22.65
C MET A 355 -12.91 9.62 -23.23
N GLU A 356 -14.12 10.07 -22.88
CA GLU A 356 -14.78 11.20 -23.51
C GLU A 356 -13.84 12.40 -23.60
N ASN A 357 -13.96 13.15 -24.70
CA ASN A 357 -13.12 14.33 -24.94
C ASN A 357 -13.15 15.33 -23.76
N ALA A 358 -14.21 15.34 -22.94
CA ALA A 358 -14.32 16.18 -21.75
C ALA A 358 -13.37 15.72 -20.62
N ASP A 359 -13.32 14.43 -20.32
CA ASP A 359 -12.49 13.86 -19.25
C ASP A 359 -11.00 13.98 -19.58
N THR A 360 -10.63 13.78 -20.85
CA THR A 360 -9.24 13.90 -21.29
C THR A 360 -8.65 15.28 -21.00
N ARG A 361 -9.43 16.35 -21.16
CA ARG A 361 -8.97 17.72 -20.86
C ARG A 361 -8.76 17.94 -19.37
N GLN A 362 -9.67 17.40 -18.56
CA GLN A 362 -9.56 17.51 -17.11
C GLN A 362 -8.35 16.74 -16.61
N VAL A 363 -8.20 15.48 -17.01
CA VAL A 363 -7.05 14.63 -16.67
C VAL A 363 -5.74 15.33 -17.00
N LEU A 364 -5.61 15.87 -18.22
CA LEU A 364 -4.41 16.57 -18.63
C LEU A 364 -4.12 17.81 -17.76
N SER A 365 -5.14 18.63 -17.48
CA SER A 365 -5.01 19.79 -16.60
C SER A 365 -4.54 19.38 -15.19
N ARG A 366 -5.08 18.26 -14.67
CA ARG A 366 -4.69 17.69 -13.38
C ARG A 366 -3.27 17.15 -13.39
N LEU A 367 -2.83 16.49 -14.46
CA LEU A 367 -1.45 16.02 -14.62
C LEU A 367 -0.45 17.19 -14.56
N ILE A 368 -0.75 18.29 -15.25
CA ILE A 368 0.12 19.48 -15.21
C ILE A 368 0.16 20.05 -13.78
N ALA A 369 -0.99 20.11 -13.09
CA ALA A 369 -1.05 20.55 -11.70
C ALA A 369 -0.29 19.60 -10.75
N ILE A 370 -0.32 18.28 -10.98
CA ILE A 370 0.47 17.32 -10.19
C ILE A 370 1.96 17.59 -10.39
N CYS A 371 2.41 17.78 -11.63
CA CYS A 371 3.81 18.09 -11.93
C CYS A 371 4.25 19.33 -11.17
N ALA A 372 3.45 20.41 -11.28
CA ALA A 372 3.65 21.64 -10.53
C ALA A 372 3.79 21.42 -9.01
N ALA A 373 2.86 20.67 -8.43
CA ALA A 373 2.87 20.35 -7.01
C ALA A 373 4.09 19.49 -6.60
N THR A 374 4.52 18.56 -7.45
CA THR A 374 5.72 17.74 -7.19
C THR A 374 7.01 18.56 -7.25
N ALA A 375 7.13 19.55 -8.15
CA ALA A 375 8.25 20.53 -8.08
C ALA A 375 8.29 21.19 -6.73
N MET A 376 7.12 21.74 -6.34
CA MET A 376 7.01 22.53 -5.14
C MET A 376 7.37 21.71 -3.91
N ALA A 377 6.95 20.44 -3.85
CA ALA A 377 7.31 19.52 -2.78
C ALA A 377 8.82 19.20 -2.75
N LEU A 378 9.44 18.92 -3.90
CA LEU A 378 10.90 18.70 -3.99
C LEU A 378 11.70 19.96 -3.59
N HIS A 379 11.18 21.13 -3.96
CA HIS A 379 11.72 22.40 -3.50
C HIS A 379 11.49 22.62 -2.02
N GLU A 380 10.36 22.19 -1.44
CA GLU A 380 10.09 22.31 -0.02
C GLU A 380 11.05 21.45 0.80
N ASP A 381 11.36 20.21 0.38
CA ASP A 381 12.33 19.34 1.07
C ASP A 381 13.77 19.89 1.00
N SER A 382 14.17 20.37 -0.18
CA SER A 382 15.47 21.03 -0.35
C SER A 382 15.51 22.38 0.38
N LEU A 383 14.40 23.11 0.42
CA LEU A 383 14.23 24.31 1.24
C LEU A 383 14.15 23.97 2.71
N PHE A 384 13.70 22.80 3.18
CA PHE A 384 13.76 22.41 4.59
C PHE A 384 15.20 22.17 5.01
N ALA A 385 16.00 21.49 4.18
CA ALA A 385 17.44 21.37 4.37
C ALA A 385 18.15 22.74 4.33
N LEU A 386 17.75 23.62 3.41
CA LEU A 386 18.25 25.00 3.35
C LEU A 386 17.72 25.86 4.50
N ARG A 387 16.49 25.65 4.98
CA ARG A 387 15.78 26.40 6.01
C ARG A 387 16.32 26.05 7.38
N ASP A 388 16.76 24.84 7.67
CA ASP A 388 17.51 24.58 8.90
C ASP A 388 18.86 25.31 8.90
N THR A 389 19.48 25.44 7.72
CA THR A 389 20.73 26.19 7.51
C THR A 389 20.52 27.71 7.49
N VAL A 390 19.33 28.16 7.08
CA VAL A 390 18.97 29.57 6.91
C VAL A 390 18.25 30.12 8.14
N VAL A 391 17.46 29.34 8.89
CA VAL A 391 16.82 29.74 10.16
C VAL A 391 17.86 29.96 11.26
N THR A 392 19.04 29.34 11.16
CA THR A 392 20.22 29.71 11.98
C THR A 392 20.87 31.04 11.55
N SER A 393 20.61 31.53 10.32
CA SER A 393 21.24 32.73 9.75
C SER A 393 20.30 33.91 9.47
N HIS A 394 18.97 33.74 9.48
CA HIS A 394 18.02 34.72 8.91
C HIS A 394 16.99 35.28 9.89
N ARG A 395 17.33 35.36 11.19
CA ARG A 395 16.53 36.09 12.20
C ARG A 395 16.61 37.63 12.07
N GLU A 396 17.32 38.18 11.07
CA GLU A 396 17.58 39.63 10.99
C GLU A 396 17.12 40.38 9.73
N ARG A 397 16.49 39.77 8.70
CA ARG A 397 16.19 40.53 7.48
C ARG A 397 14.82 40.25 6.85
N MET A 398 13.87 41.13 7.20
CA MET A 398 12.82 41.76 6.37
C MET A 398 11.82 40.83 5.65
N ALA A 399 10.49 40.93 5.77
CA ALA A 399 9.58 42.09 5.75
C ALA A 399 9.82 43.05 4.57
N PHE A 400 9.37 42.70 3.36
CA PHE A 400 8.71 43.65 2.42
C PHE A 400 8.09 42.96 1.19
N ASN A 401 6.80 43.29 0.96
CA ASN A 401 5.99 43.29 -0.27
C ASN A 401 5.94 42.09 -1.24
N VAL A 402 4.73 41.52 -1.36
CA VAL A 402 4.20 41.06 -2.65
C VAL A 402 2.73 41.52 -2.78
N GLN A 403 2.49 42.43 -3.72
CA GLN A 403 1.22 42.67 -4.37
C GLN A 403 1.41 42.32 -5.85
N GLN A 404 0.85 41.19 -6.30
CA GLN A 404 0.26 41.11 -7.63
C GLN A 404 -0.59 39.86 -7.81
N GLU A 405 -1.87 40.09 -8.08
CA GLU A 405 -2.86 39.12 -8.54
C GLU A 405 -2.60 38.77 -10.02
N SER A 406 -2.34 37.50 -10.29
CA SER A 406 -2.87 36.77 -11.44
C SER A 406 -2.67 35.28 -11.19
N ALA A 407 -3.77 34.53 -11.10
CA ALA A 407 -3.74 33.09 -10.88
C ALA A 407 -2.81 32.41 -11.91
N SER A 408 -1.79 31.71 -11.43
CA SER A 408 -0.81 31.01 -12.25
C SER A 408 -1.46 29.84 -12.98
N ASP A 409 -1.54 29.95 -14.31
CA ASP A 409 -1.92 28.88 -15.25
C ASP A 409 -1.01 27.65 -15.01
N PRO A 410 -1.51 26.40 -14.88
CA PRO A 410 -0.67 25.21 -14.73
C PRO A 410 0.45 25.10 -15.78
N ALA A 411 0.19 25.60 -17.00
CA ALA A 411 1.20 25.71 -18.05
C ALA A 411 2.41 26.57 -17.62
N SER A 412 2.17 27.63 -16.86
CA SER A 412 3.22 28.50 -16.29
C SER A 412 4.09 27.80 -15.24
N VAL A 413 3.61 26.72 -14.62
CA VAL A 413 4.45 25.94 -13.71
C VAL A 413 5.30 24.92 -14.47
N TYR A 414 4.78 24.31 -15.54
CA TYR A 414 5.64 23.57 -16.48
C TYR A 414 6.73 24.49 -17.09
N LEU A 415 6.42 25.77 -17.29
CA LEU A 415 7.40 26.79 -17.72
C LEU A 415 8.51 27.03 -16.69
N GLU A 416 8.20 27.00 -15.39
CA GLU A 416 9.21 27.10 -14.33
C GLU A 416 10.12 25.87 -14.35
N PHE A 417 9.56 24.67 -14.47
CA PHE A 417 10.35 23.43 -14.59
C PHE A 417 11.27 23.38 -15.80
N CYS A 418 10.83 23.90 -16.96
CA CYS A 418 11.67 23.93 -18.13
C CYS A 418 12.92 24.82 -17.95
N LYS A 419 12.92 25.71 -16.95
CA LYS A 419 14.05 26.59 -16.62
C LYS A 419 14.96 26.03 -15.53
N LEU A 420 14.53 24.98 -14.82
CA LEU A 420 15.34 24.31 -13.81
C LEU A 420 16.32 23.35 -14.50
N ASP A 421 17.55 23.34 -14.00
CA ASP A 421 18.72 22.67 -14.60
C ASP A 421 19.13 21.43 -13.78
N ALA A 422 18.21 20.83 -13.01
CA ALA A 422 18.52 19.67 -12.18
C ALA A 422 18.42 18.36 -13.00
N GLU A 423 19.29 17.39 -12.72
CA GLU A 423 19.28 16.08 -13.42
C GLU A 423 17.96 15.31 -13.23
N LEU A 424 17.32 15.44 -12.06
CA LEU A 424 16.01 14.83 -11.79
C LEU A 424 14.91 15.40 -12.70
N ASP A 425 15.08 16.64 -13.19
CA ASP A 425 14.12 17.29 -14.08
C ASP A 425 14.12 16.65 -15.47
N VAL A 426 15.21 16.03 -15.92
CA VAL A 426 15.27 15.40 -17.25
C VAL A 426 14.32 14.20 -17.33
N VAL A 427 14.30 13.36 -16.29
CA VAL A 427 13.47 12.16 -16.25
C VAL A 427 11.99 12.53 -16.23
N VAL A 428 11.61 13.47 -15.37
CA VAL A 428 10.22 13.93 -15.23
C VAL A 428 9.77 14.66 -16.50
N ARG A 429 10.57 15.60 -17.03
CA ARG A 429 10.23 16.32 -18.28
C ARG A 429 10.05 15.38 -19.46
N GLY A 430 10.92 14.39 -19.60
CA GLY A 430 10.81 13.45 -20.69
C GLY A 430 9.66 12.46 -20.52
N HIS A 431 9.36 11.98 -19.30
CA HIS A 431 8.17 11.18 -19.04
C HIS A 431 6.88 11.95 -19.35
N ILE A 432 6.78 13.22 -18.92
CA ILE A 432 5.66 14.11 -19.28
C ILE A 432 5.57 14.29 -20.80
N ALA A 433 6.70 14.44 -21.49
CA ALA A 433 6.70 14.55 -22.95
C ALA A 433 6.17 13.29 -23.64
N ILE A 434 6.49 12.09 -23.11
CA ILE A 434 5.91 10.83 -23.59
C ILE A 434 4.40 10.79 -23.34
N LEU A 435 3.94 11.13 -22.13
CA LEU A 435 2.51 11.17 -21.81
C LEU A 435 1.76 12.16 -22.70
N PHE A 436 2.29 13.37 -22.93
CA PHE A 436 1.69 14.34 -23.84
C PHE A 436 1.64 13.79 -25.27
N GLY A 437 2.70 13.13 -25.74
CA GLY A 437 2.69 12.49 -27.05
C GLY A 437 1.64 11.39 -27.18
N LEU A 438 1.43 10.58 -26.13
CA LEU A 438 0.34 9.59 -26.08
C LEU A 438 -1.03 10.25 -26.12
N LEU A 439 -1.26 11.29 -25.32
CA LEU A 439 -2.53 12.02 -25.26
C LEU A 439 -2.86 12.78 -26.56
N MET A 440 -1.83 13.30 -27.24
CA MET A 440 -1.99 13.95 -28.55
C MET A 440 -2.33 12.96 -29.67
N ARG A 441 -1.93 11.69 -29.54
CA ARG A 441 -2.03 10.69 -30.62
C ARG A 441 -3.50 10.36 -30.90
N GLY A 442 -3.98 10.77 -32.06
CA GLY A 442 -5.37 10.52 -32.49
C GLY A 442 -6.40 11.54 -31.96
N ASN A 443 -5.96 12.59 -31.24
CA ASN A 443 -6.85 13.63 -30.73
C ASN A 443 -6.33 15.05 -31.06
N THR A 444 -6.83 15.63 -32.16
CA THR A 444 -6.40 16.96 -32.64
C THR A 444 -6.79 18.11 -31.71
N ASP A 445 -7.83 17.93 -30.89
CA ASP A 445 -8.27 18.96 -29.95
C ASP A 445 -7.35 19.02 -28.73
N VAL A 446 -6.99 17.86 -28.18
CA VAL A 446 -5.97 17.74 -27.12
C VAL A 446 -4.63 18.28 -27.62
N GLN A 447 -4.25 17.94 -28.85
CA GLN A 447 -3.06 18.49 -29.50
C GLN A 447 -3.08 20.02 -29.56
N ARG A 448 -4.17 20.63 -30.05
CA ARG A 448 -4.28 22.09 -30.15
C ARG A 448 -4.16 22.75 -28.78
N MET A 449 -4.85 22.21 -27.78
CA MET A 449 -4.86 22.74 -26.41
C MET A 449 -3.47 22.65 -25.76
N LEU A 450 -2.80 21.50 -25.85
CA LEU A 450 -1.43 21.35 -25.36
C LEU A 450 -0.48 22.33 -26.04
N LEU A 451 -0.56 22.45 -27.38
CA LEU A 451 0.27 23.38 -28.12
C LEU A 451 -0.03 24.85 -27.81
N GLU A 452 -1.25 25.20 -27.43
CA GLU A 452 -1.56 26.55 -26.95
C GLU A 452 -0.84 26.84 -25.63
N LYS A 453 -0.82 25.86 -24.72
CA LYS A 453 -0.27 25.98 -23.36
C LYS A 453 1.26 25.83 -23.28
N LEU A 454 1.89 25.04 -24.16
CA LEU A 454 3.33 24.75 -24.08
C LEU A 454 4.23 25.97 -24.35
N PRO A 455 5.45 26.04 -23.76
CA PRO A 455 6.46 27.07 -24.07
C PRO A 455 6.92 27.07 -25.52
N GLY A 456 6.87 28.24 -26.16
CA GLY A 456 7.55 28.46 -27.44
C GLY A 456 6.86 29.49 -28.30
N THR A 457 7.61 30.14 -29.19
CA THR A 457 7.06 31.16 -30.10
C THR A 457 6.23 30.55 -31.23
N THR A 458 6.48 29.28 -31.57
CA THR A 458 5.80 28.57 -32.66
C THR A 458 5.51 27.13 -32.22
N ASN A 459 4.42 26.55 -32.74
CA ASN A 459 4.07 25.14 -32.47
C ASN A 459 5.22 24.19 -32.84
N LYS A 460 5.98 24.51 -33.90
CA LYS A 460 7.17 23.76 -34.29
C LYS A 460 8.25 23.76 -33.20
N LYS A 461 8.54 24.91 -32.56
CA LYS A 461 9.48 24.98 -31.45
C LYS A 461 8.97 24.27 -30.19
N LYS A 462 7.67 24.40 -29.90
CA LYS A 462 7.02 23.67 -28.78
C LYS A 462 7.18 22.16 -28.93
N LEU A 463 6.87 21.63 -30.12
CA LEU A 463 7.02 20.21 -30.45
C LEU A 463 8.49 19.78 -30.47
N ALA A 464 9.42 20.63 -30.92
CA ALA A 464 10.84 20.33 -30.85
C ALA A 464 11.30 20.08 -29.41
N GLY A 465 10.91 20.96 -28.47
CA GLY A 465 11.24 20.78 -27.05
C GLY A 465 10.66 19.49 -26.45
N LEU A 466 9.43 19.12 -26.82
CA LEU A 466 8.87 17.82 -26.40
C LEU A 466 9.65 16.63 -26.99
N VAL A 467 10.02 16.70 -28.28
CA VAL A 467 10.82 15.65 -28.93
C VAL A 467 12.17 15.50 -28.25
N ASP A 468 12.82 16.61 -27.90
CA ASP A 468 14.13 16.60 -27.25
C ASP A 468 14.03 15.98 -25.84
N ASN A 469 13.07 16.43 -25.02
CA ASN A 469 12.83 15.87 -23.69
C ASN A 469 12.47 14.37 -23.74
N ALA A 470 11.57 13.97 -24.65
CA ALA A 470 11.17 12.58 -24.83
C ALA A 470 12.36 11.70 -25.29
N ARG A 471 13.25 12.25 -26.11
CA ARG A 471 14.43 11.54 -26.63
C ARG A 471 15.44 11.31 -25.52
N GLU A 472 15.69 12.35 -24.73
CA GLU A 472 16.60 12.27 -23.59
C GLU A 472 16.12 11.23 -22.57
N PHE A 473 14.82 11.22 -22.26
CA PHE A 473 14.23 10.20 -21.40
C PHE A 473 14.30 8.79 -22.00
N ALA A 474 14.05 8.62 -23.29
CA ALA A 474 14.17 7.30 -23.94
C ALA A 474 15.62 6.78 -23.87
N LEU A 475 16.62 7.65 -24.05
CA LEU A 475 18.03 7.29 -23.92
C LEU A 475 18.39 6.91 -22.47
N PHE A 476 17.95 7.73 -21.51
CA PHE A 476 18.12 7.46 -20.09
C PHE A 476 17.50 6.11 -19.70
N TYR A 477 16.26 5.84 -20.15
CA TYR A 477 15.55 4.60 -19.85
C TYR A 477 16.28 3.36 -20.40
N VAL A 478 16.80 3.45 -21.62
CA VAL A 478 17.60 2.36 -22.23
C VAL A 478 18.89 2.12 -21.44
N GLU A 479 19.59 3.18 -21.03
CA GLU A 479 20.81 3.05 -20.23
C GLU A 479 20.51 2.47 -18.84
N PHE A 480 19.43 2.91 -18.21
CA PHE A 480 18.97 2.42 -16.93
C PHE A 480 18.60 0.93 -17.00
N ALA A 481 17.81 0.51 -17.98
CA ALA A 481 17.44 -0.89 -18.18
C ALA A 481 18.66 -1.79 -18.43
N LYS A 482 19.66 -1.30 -19.19
CA LYS A 482 20.95 -1.99 -19.39
C LYS A 482 21.73 -2.15 -18.08
N LYS A 483 21.88 -1.07 -17.30
CA LYS A 483 22.58 -1.11 -16.00
C LYS A 483 21.90 -2.06 -15.02
N ALA A 484 20.57 -2.03 -14.96
CA ALA A 484 19.78 -2.92 -14.11
C ALA A 484 19.98 -4.40 -14.48
N SER A 485 20.04 -4.71 -15.78
CA SER A 485 20.30 -6.07 -16.28
C SER A 485 21.74 -6.54 -15.99
N ALA A 486 22.73 -5.67 -16.17
CA ALA A 486 24.14 -6.00 -15.89
C ALA A 486 24.40 -6.24 -14.39
N ALA A 487 23.77 -5.46 -13.51
CA ALA A 487 23.87 -5.64 -12.06
C ALA A 487 23.29 -6.98 -11.60
N THR A 488 22.36 -7.56 -12.36
CA THR A 488 21.78 -8.88 -12.04
C THR A 488 22.66 -10.03 -12.51
N GLU A 489 23.35 -9.88 -13.64
CA GLU A 489 24.23 -10.92 -14.19
C GLU A 489 25.51 -11.09 -13.34
N GLY A 490 26.12 -9.98 -12.88
CA GLY A 490 27.34 -10.03 -12.07
C GLY A 490 27.19 -10.71 -10.70
N ARG A 491 25.96 -10.81 -10.17
CA ARG A 491 25.71 -11.44 -8.86
C ARG A 491 25.60 -12.97 -8.93
N ASN A 492 25.36 -13.54 -10.10
CA ASN A 492 25.23 -14.98 -10.27
C ASN A 492 26.56 -15.72 -10.48
N GLU A 493 27.66 -15.01 -10.79
CA GLU A 493 28.95 -15.65 -11.09
C GLU A 493 29.87 -15.83 -9.87
N GLU A 494 29.68 -15.08 -8.78
CA GLU A 494 30.53 -15.17 -7.56
C GLU A 494 29.97 -16.08 -6.45
N GLU A 495 28.70 -16.45 -6.47
CA GLU A 495 28.10 -17.37 -5.48
C GLU A 495 28.07 -18.83 -5.97
N GLY A 496 29.26 -19.35 -6.28
CA GLY A 496 29.46 -20.80 -6.38
C GLY A 496 29.41 -21.46 -4.99
N SER A 497 28.40 -22.31 -4.75
CA SER A 497 28.39 -23.38 -3.73
C SER A 497 27.91 -23.05 -2.31
N ARG A 498 26.80 -22.34 -2.12
CA ARG A 498 25.99 -22.50 -0.89
C ARG A 498 24.50 -22.57 -1.22
N GLU A 499 23.99 -23.80 -1.28
CA GLU A 499 22.55 -24.09 -1.34
C GLU A 499 21.86 -23.58 -0.07
N GLY A 500 21.20 -22.43 -0.18
CA GLY A 500 20.26 -21.91 0.80
C GLY A 500 19.28 -20.99 0.08
N PRO A 501 17.96 -21.24 0.14
CA PRO A 501 16.99 -20.42 -0.58
C PRO A 501 16.86 -19.07 0.12
N VAL A 502 17.65 -18.07 -0.28
CA VAL A 502 17.45 -16.68 0.14
C VAL A 502 16.34 -16.11 -0.74
N ALA A 503 15.12 -16.24 -0.26
CA ALA A 503 13.93 -15.64 -0.83
C ALA A 503 13.89 -14.13 -0.51
N GLY A 504 13.81 -13.26 -1.51
CA GLY A 504 13.52 -11.85 -1.25
C GLY A 504 13.71 -10.82 -2.37
N ASP A 505 14.12 -11.18 -3.59
CA ASP A 505 14.42 -10.18 -4.63
C ASP A 505 13.76 -10.49 -5.98
N VAL A 506 12.42 -10.39 -6.00
CA VAL A 506 11.56 -10.31 -7.21
C VAL A 506 10.50 -9.27 -6.86
N ASP A 507 10.36 -8.12 -7.53
CA ASP A 507 9.80 -8.02 -8.89
C ASP A 507 10.14 -6.68 -9.60
N MET A 508 11.26 -6.03 -9.30
CA MET A 508 11.74 -4.91 -10.14
C MET A 508 12.31 -5.42 -11.47
N ARG A 509 12.67 -6.71 -11.53
CA ARG A 509 13.30 -7.38 -12.68
C ARG A 509 12.36 -7.63 -13.85
N GLN A 510 11.07 -7.83 -13.59
CA GLN A 510 10.08 -8.09 -14.64
C GLN A 510 9.59 -6.79 -15.28
N VAL A 511 9.44 -5.73 -14.48
CA VAL A 511 9.10 -4.38 -14.95
C VAL A 511 10.22 -3.78 -15.83
N LEU A 512 11.50 -4.07 -15.54
CA LEU A 512 12.64 -3.53 -16.31
C LEU A 512 13.01 -4.33 -17.56
N ARG A 513 12.49 -5.55 -17.71
CA ARG A 513 12.62 -6.34 -18.94
C ARG A 513 11.54 -6.03 -19.97
N ASP A 514 10.61 -5.14 -19.65
CA ASP A 514 9.50 -4.86 -20.52
C ASP A 514 9.94 -3.99 -21.71
N THR A 515 10.28 -4.65 -22.82
CA THR A 515 10.56 -4.02 -24.13
C THR A 515 9.37 -3.17 -24.62
N GLN A 516 8.19 -3.34 -24.03
CA GLN A 516 7.00 -2.55 -24.34
C GLN A 516 7.18 -1.07 -24.03
N GLY A 517 7.78 -0.71 -22.89
CA GLY A 517 8.01 0.69 -22.52
C GLY A 517 8.91 1.41 -23.53
N GLU A 518 9.98 0.74 -23.96
CA GLU A 518 10.88 1.25 -25.00
C GLU A 518 10.17 1.38 -26.36
N SER A 519 9.38 0.37 -26.75
CA SER A 519 8.61 0.42 -27.99
C SER A 519 7.62 1.59 -28.00
N VAL A 520 6.90 1.79 -26.89
CA VAL A 520 5.95 2.89 -26.74
C VAL A 520 6.66 4.23 -26.80
N ALA A 521 7.81 4.40 -26.12
CA ALA A 521 8.58 5.63 -26.16
C ALA A 521 9.07 5.96 -27.58
N ARG A 522 9.57 4.97 -28.33
CA ARG A 522 9.99 5.13 -29.74
C ARG A 522 8.82 5.50 -30.65
N ASP A 523 7.67 4.86 -30.48
CA ASP A 523 6.45 5.16 -31.22
C ASP A 523 5.99 6.59 -31.00
N VAL A 524 5.96 7.03 -29.74
CA VAL A 524 5.60 8.39 -29.36
C VAL A 524 6.60 9.40 -29.93
N LEU A 525 7.90 9.10 -29.87
CA LEU A 525 8.94 9.94 -30.47
C LEU A 525 8.77 10.09 -31.98
N SER A 526 8.48 8.99 -32.68
CA SER A 526 8.21 8.99 -34.12
C SER A 526 7.00 9.87 -34.44
N PHE A 527 5.91 9.70 -33.67
CA PHE A 527 4.71 10.53 -33.80
C PHE A 527 4.99 12.02 -33.57
N LEU A 528 5.61 12.39 -32.44
CA LEU A 528 5.93 13.78 -32.11
C LEU A 528 6.87 14.42 -33.15
N THR A 529 7.83 13.66 -33.67
CA THR A 529 8.75 14.10 -34.73
C THR A 529 7.99 14.36 -36.03
N SER A 530 7.14 13.42 -36.46
CA SER A 530 6.29 13.59 -37.64
C SER A 530 5.37 14.80 -37.50
N LEU A 531 4.77 14.98 -36.31
CA LEU A 531 3.87 16.09 -36.02
C LEU A 531 4.60 17.44 -36.11
N ARG A 532 5.82 17.51 -35.56
CA ARG A 532 6.71 18.68 -35.64
C ARG A 532 7.04 19.05 -37.08
N ASP A 533 7.33 18.04 -37.90
CA ASP A 533 7.79 18.25 -39.28
C ASP A 533 6.65 18.64 -40.23
N GLN A 534 5.42 18.16 -39.96
CA GLN A 534 4.21 18.56 -40.68
C GLN A 534 3.70 19.96 -40.29
N THR A 535 3.98 20.40 -39.06
CA THR A 535 3.56 21.71 -38.57
C THR A 535 4.38 22.80 -39.27
N ARG A 536 3.74 23.54 -40.18
CA ARG A 536 4.35 24.71 -40.85
C ARG A 536 4.71 25.77 -39.81
N SER A 537 5.86 26.43 -40.03
CA SER A 537 6.47 27.40 -39.10
C SER A 537 5.60 28.61 -38.82
#